data_AF-A0A849Z7J0-F1
#
_entry.id   AF-A0A849Z7J0-F1
#
_cell.length_a   1.000
_cell.length_b   1.000
_cell.length_c   1.000
_cell.angle_alpha   90.00
_cell.angle_beta   90.00
_cell.angle_gamma   90.00
#
_symmetry.space_group_name_H-M   'P 1'
#
loop_
_entity.id
_entity.type
_entity.pdbx_description
1 polymer ?
#
loop_
_entity_poly.entity_id
_entity_poly.type
_entity_poly.pdbx_seq_one_letter_code
_entity_poly.pdbx_strand_id
1 'polypeptide(L)'
;MRKISSAICLFLLVGCGSSEQQPQASDAADQPSATDAAQAASPPVATAEPVAAPKRPLAELIKENVAGSEAAWGAKDIKKLGALYTQDAGFATWGMTGAKEEKGPEMLKGLEGFWAALAEVKLKTGRVIQSNDLAISEWVVTATTQDKKTLGVSGVSLMWFADDGRVKREQLYMDEQTTGMQMGEKSLRGRAPISAPASTEWVTVGNTADEKKNVETIKALYGALDKKDTKAFEGMLADDAVFSDMARPEDVKGKAKIKDDFGKFSKAFPDLKLETKQVIGAGKYVVVEGSWTGTMQGQLGPLKASKKNGTIHFVDVFELKDGKVAKLTTYSNGAEFAGAFLPPPPAKPAAKEPAKDAKPQPATKEPAAKK
;
A
#
# COMPACT_ATOMS: atom_id res chain seq x y z
N MET A 1 -1.72 24.94 -28.05
CA MET A 1 -2.01 24.97 -26.59
C MET A 1 -3.42 24.43 -26.37
N ARG A 2 -3.56 23.18 -25.91
CA ARG A 2 -4.85 22.59 -25.51
C ARG A 2 -4.72 22.11 -24.07
N LYS A 3 -5.59 22.63 -23.21
CA LYS A 3 -5.72 22.27 -21.80
C LYS A 3 -6.35 20.87 -21.72
N ILE A 4 -5.72 19.95 -21.00
CA ILE A 4 -6.30 18.65 -20.66
C ILE A 4 -6.91 18.79 -19.26
N SER A 5 -8.24 18.68 -19.20
CA SER A 5 -9.03 18.68 -17.95
C SER A 5 -8.77 17.41 -17.15
N SER A 6 -8.50 17.57 -15.86
CA SER A 6 -8.54 16.51 -14.86
C SER A 6 -9.98 16.03 -14.65
N ALA A 7 -10.25 14.74 -14.89
CA ALA A 7 -11.51 14.09 -14.55
C ALA A 7 -11.26 13.09 -13.42
N ILE A 8 -11.79 13.42 -12.23
CA ILE A 8 -11.96 12.52 -11.10
C ILE A 8 -13.26 11.75 -11.35
N CYS A 9 -13.20 10.45 -11.55
CA CYS A 9 -14.37 9.58 -11.64
C CYS A 9 -14.60 8.88 -10.30
N LEU A 10 -15.67 9.27 -9.62
CA LEU A 10 -16.24 8.63 -8.44
C LEU A 10 -17.38 7.71 -8.92
N PHE A 11 -17.32 6.41 -8.65
CA PHE A 11 -18.46 5.51 -8.85
C PHE A 11 -18.77 4.76 -7.55
N LEU A 12 -19.96 5.05 -7.01
CA LEU A 12 -20.66 4.29 -5.98
C LEU A 12 -21.57 3.27 -6.68
N LEU A 13 -21.61 2.02 -6.24
CA LEU A 13 -22.77 1.15 -6.43
C LEU A 13 -22.86 0.09 -5.31
N VAL A 14 -24.05 0.03 -4.72
CA VAL A 14 -24.52 -0.85 -3.64
C VAL A 14 -25.07 -2.14 -4.26
N GLY A 15 -24.88 -3.28 -3.59
CA GLY A 15 -25.55 -4.54 -3.93
C GLY A 15 -25.63 -5.49 -2.75
N CYS A 16 -26.78 -5.49 -2.07
CA CYS A 16 -27.23 -6.54 -1.14
C CYS A 16 -27.67 -7.81 -1.92
N GLY A 17 -27.67 -8.96 -1.23
CA GLY A 17 -28.67 -10.01 -1.50
C GLY A 17 -28.13 -11.42 -1.60
N SER A 18 -28.15 -12.10 -0.46
CA SER A 18 -27.84 -13.50 -0.15
C SER A 18 -28.87 -14.53 -0.66
N SER A 19 -28.32 -15.73 -0.94
CA SER A 19 -28.79 -17.11 -0.62
C SER A 19 -30.15 -17.58 -1.18
N GLU A 20 -30.50 -18.86 -1.31
CA GLU A 20 -30.04 -20.15 -0.80
C GLU A 20 -30.70 -21.24 -1.68
N GLN A 21 -30.14 -22.44 -1.83
CA GLN A 21 -30.90 -23.56 -2.43
C GLN A 21 -30.58 -24.89 -1.73
N GLN A 22 -31.61 -25.46 -1.11
CA GLN A 22 -31.64 -26.72 -0.35
C GLN A 22 -31.95 -27.91 -1.28
N PRO A 23 -31.51 -29.16 -0.95
CA PRO A 23 -31.56 -30.29 -1.88
C PRO A 23 -32.84 -31.14 -1.74
N GLN A 24 -33.18 -31.90 -2.79
CA GLN A 24 -34.17 -32.97 -2.75
C GLN A 24 -33.52 -34.32 -3.07
N ALA A 25 -33.81 -35.29 -2.20
CA ALA A 25 -33.60 -36.71 -2.38
C ALA A 25 -34.85 -37.37 -2.97
N SER A 26 -34.68 -38.50 -3.66
CA SER A 26 -35.69 -39.55 -3.72
C SER A 26 -35.05 -40.91 -4.00
N ASP A 27 -35.31 -41.85 -3.11
CA ASP A 27 -35.00 -43.28 -3.17
C ASP A 27 -35.79 -44.02 -4.25
N ALA A 28 -35.24 -45.15 -4.74
CA ALA A 28 -36.00 -46.35 -5.06
C ALA A 28 -35.08 -47.60 -5.03
N ALA A 29 -35.48 -48.59 -4.23
CA ALA A 29 -34.89 -49.91 -4.08
C ALA A 29 -35.40 -50.89 -5.17
N ASP A 30 -34.62 -51.90 -5.56
CA ASP A 30 -34.66 -53.29 -5.04
C ASP A 30 -33.93 -54.28 -5.99
N GLN A 31 -33.36 -55.35 -5.41
CA GLN A 31 -32.50 -56.40 -6.00
C GLN A 31 -33.30 -57.66 -6.47
N PRO A 32 -32.74 -58.87 -6.74
CA PRO A 32 -31.45 -59.34 -7.32
C PRO A 32 -31.63 -60.42 -8.43
N SER A 33 -30.53 -60.89 -9.05
CA SER A 33 -30.41 -62.30 -9.48
C SER A 33 -28.95 -62.76 -9.58
N ALA A 34 -28.65 -63.89 -8.91
CA ALA A 34 -27.42 -64.68 -9.00
C ALA A 34 -27.37 -65.41 -10.36
N THR A 35 -26.23 -65.76 -10.96
CA THR A 35 -25.25 -66.78 -10.55
C THR A 35 -24.16 -66.77 -11.63
N ASP A 36 -22.86 -66.82 -11.30
CA ASP A 36 -22.00 -67.97 -11.67
C ASP A 36 -20.51 -67.81 -11.33
N ALA A 37 -19.96 -68.96 -10.93
CA ALA A 37 -18.59 -69.45 -10.99
C ALA A 37 -17.38 -68.52 -10.72
N ALA A 38 -16.67 -68.88 -9.64
CA ALA A 38 -15.32 -68.45 -9.32
C ALA A 38 -14.29 -68.84 -10.39
N GLN A 39 -13.47 -67.86 -10.79
CA GLN A 39 -12.20 -68.09 -11.47
C GLN A 39 -11.14 -67.24 -10.76
N ALA A 40 -10.20 -67.90 -10.07
CA ALA A 40 -9.13 -67.24 -9.35
C ALA A 40 -8.19 -66.53 -10.33
N ALA A 41 -8.27 -65.20 -10.40
CA ALA A 41 -7.32 -64.35 -11.09
C ALA A 41 -6.24 -63.88 -10.12
N SER A 42 -4.98 -63.99 -10.53
CA SER A 42 -3.81 -63.46 -9.82
C SER A 42 -4.01 -61.97 -9.46
N PRO A 43 -3.48 -61.50 -8.32
CA PRO A 43 -3.64 -60.09 -7.94
C PRO A 43 -3.00 -59.18 -9.00
N PRO A 44 -3.63 -58.05 -9.34
CA PRO A 44 -3.02 -57.08 -10.25
C PRO A 44 -1.75 -56.54 -9.59
N VAL A 45 -0.67 -56.50 -10.36
CA VAL A 45 0.53 -55.75 -10.00
C VAL A 45 0.08 -54.32 -9.75
N ALA A 46 0.25 -53.83 -8.52
CA ALA A 46 -0.04 -52.46 -8.17
C ALA A 46 0.79 -51.55 -9.09
N THR A 47 0.14 -50.91 -10.06
CA THR A 47 0.73 -49.79 -10.79
C THR A 47 1.01 -48.72 -9.75
N ALA A 48 2.29 -48.53 -9.41
CA ALA A 48 2.69 -47.45 -8.52
C ALA A 48 2.11 -46.14 -9.08
N GLU A 49 1.32 -45.45 -8.25
CA GLU A 49 0.86 -44.10 -8.58
C GLU A 49 2.07 -43.25 -8.96
N PRO A 50 1.98 -42.40 -10.00
CA PRO A 50 3.06 -41.49 -10.33
C PRO A 50 3.39 -40.67 -9.09
N VAL A 51 4.60 -40.84 -8.55
CA VAL A 51 5.10 -40.02 -7.45
C VAL A 51 4.97 -38.57 -7.89
N ALA A 52 4.03 -37.84 -7.29
CA ALA A 52 3.81 -36.44 -7.60
C ALA A 52 5.14 -35.69 -7.48
N ALA A 53 5.52 -34.94 -8.51
CA ALA A 53 6.75 -34.17 -8.49
C ALA A 53 6.79 -33.30 -7.21
N PRO A 54 7.94 -33.21 -6.53
CA PRO A 54 8.03 -32.46 -5.28
C PRO A 54 7.60 -31.02 -5.51
N LYS A 55 6.60 -30.57 -4.73
CA LYS A 55 6.13 -29.18 -4.78
C LYS A 55 7.31 -28.26 -4.45
N ARG A 56 7.52 -27.25 -5.31
CA ARG A 56 8.58 -26.25 -5.13
C ARG A 56 8.38 -25.51 -3.79
N PRO A 57 9.45 -25.15 -3.06
CA PRO A 57 9.32 -24.40 -1.81
C PRO A 57 8.67 -23.03 -2.05
N LEU A 58 7.64 -22.69 -1.26
CA LEU A 58 6.93 -21.41 -1.39
C LEU A 58 7.87 -20.20 -1.30
N ALA A 59 8.92 -20.27 -0.48
CA ALA A 59 9.92 -19.22 -0.37
C ALA A 59 10.67 -18.94 -1.69
N GLU A 60 10.90 -19.96 -2.52
CA GLU A 60 11.48 -19.76 -3.86
C GLU A 60 10.48 -19.08 -4.79
N LEU A 61 9.21 -19.51 -4.74
CA LEU A 61 8.15 -18.94 -5.56
C LEU A 61 7.88 -17.47 -5.21
N ILE A 62 7.95 -17.10 -3.93
CA ILE A 62 7.85 -15.69 -3.49
C ILE A 62 8.99 -14.86 -4.06
N LYS A 63 10.23 -15.36 -4.07
CA LYS A 63 11.38 -14.67 -4.68
C LYS A 63 11.19 -14.46 -6.17
N GLU A 64 10.70 -15.48 -6.87
CA GLU A 64 10.37 -15.39 -8.30
C GLU A 64 9.25 -14.39 -8.56
N ASN A 65 8.23 -14.34 -7.71
CA ASN A 65 7.16 -13.37 -7.81
C ASN A 65 7.66 -11.93 -7.68
N VAL A 66 8.46 -11.64 -6.64
CA VAL A 66 9.06 -10.31 -6.44
C VAL A 66 9.93 -9.92 -7.64
N ALA A 67 10.78 -10.82 -8.13
CA ALA A 67 11.61 -10.57 -9.32
C ALA A 67 10.76 -10.37 -10.59
N GLY A 68 9.70 -11.17 -10.74
CA GLY A 68 8.73 -11.05 -11.83
C GLY A 68 8.01 -9.70 -11.82
N SER A 69 7.69 -9.18 -10.64
CA SER A 69 7.06 -7.87 -10.48
C SER A 69 8.00 -6.76 -10.94
N GLU A 70 9.27 -6.75 -10.50
CA GLU A 70 10.26 -5.78 -11.00
C GLU A 70 10.40 -5.82 -12.52
N ALA A 71 10.44 -7.02 -13.10
CA ALA A 71 10.54 -7.22 -14.54
C ALA A 71 9.29 -6.71 -15.28
N ALA A 72 8.10 -6.98 -14.75
CA ALA A 72 6.83 -6.51 -15.32
C ALA A 72 6.72 -4.98 -15.27
N TRP A 73 7.11 -4.36 -14.15
CA TRP A 73 7.18 -2.91 -14.01
C TRP A 73 8.14 -2.27 -15.01
N GLY A 74 9.37 -2.79 -15.12
CA GLY A 74 10.36 -2.28 -16.07
C GLY A 74 9.94 -2.41 -17.54
N ALA A 75 9.14 -3.44 -17.86
CA ALA A 75 8.59 -3.66 -19.19
C ALA A 75 7.22 -2.99 -19.42
N LYS A 76 6.60 -2.41 -18.38
CA LYS A 76 5.17 -2.00 -18.36
C LYS A 76 4.22 -3.10 -18.85
N ASP A 77 4.53 -4.34 -18.50
CA ASP A 77 3.81 -5.52 -18.98
C ASP A 77 2.72 -5.90 -17.97
N ILE A 78 1.53 -5.34 -18.15
CA ILE A 78 0.41 -5.51 -17.21
C ILE A 78 -0.08 -6.98 -17.17
N LYS A 79 0.09 -7.72 -18.28
CA LYS A 79 -0.28 -9.14 -18.35
C LYS A 79 0.68 -9.98 -17.51
N LYS A 80 1.99 -9.72 -17.60
CA LYS A 80 2.97 -10.38 -16.74
C LYS A 80 2.75 -10.05 -15.27
N LEU A 81 2.47 -8.78 -14.93
CA LEU A 81 2.16 -8.41 -13.56
C LEU A 81 0.90 -9.14 -13.08
N GLY A 82 -0.18 -9.15 -13.87
CA GLY A 82 -1.42 -9.83 -13.50
C GLY A 82 -1.29 -11.34 -13.29
N ALA A 83 -0.36 -12.00 -14.01
CA ALA A 83 -0.07 -13.42 -13.82
C ALA A 83 0.55 -13.76 -12.46
N LEU A 84 1.08 -12.75 -11.73
CA LEU A 84 1.63 -12.90 -10.38
C LEU A 84 0.57 -12.91 -9.29
N TYR A 85 -0.69 -12.65 -9.62
CA TYR A 85 -1.82 -12.61 -8.69
C TYR A 85 -2.79 -13.77 -8.94
N THR A 86 -3.51 -14.19 -7.90
CA THR A 86 -4.67 -15.05 -8.09
C THR A 86 -5.80 -14.26 -8.76
N GLN A 87 -6.74 -14.95 -9.41
CA GLN A 87 -7.83 -14.28 -10.14
C GLN A 87 -8.73 -13.45 -9.21
N ASP A 88 -8.88 -13.89 -7.96
CA ASP A 88 -9.74 -13.31 -6.93
C ASP A 88 -8.98 -12.43 -5.92
N ALA A 89 -7.71 -12.14 -6.19
CA ALA A 89 -6.82 -11.46 -5.27
C ALA A 89 -7.43 -10.15 -4.75
N GLY A 90 -7.39 -9.96 -3.43
CA GLY A 90 -7.81 -8.72 -2.78
C GLY A 90 -6.69 -7.69 -2.76
N PHE A 91 -7.02 -6.42 -3.00
CA PHE A 91 -6.06 -5.33 -2.99
C PHE A 91 -6.59 -4.19 -2.14
N ALA A 92 -5.85 -3.81 -1.10
CA ALA A 92 -6.22 -2.76 -0.18
C ALA A 92 -5.25 -1.59 -0.25
N THR A 93 -5.79 -0.38 -0.33
CA THR A 93 -5.05 0.89 -0.22
C THR A 93 -5.77 1.84 0.72
N TRP A 94 -5.07 2.87 1.15
CA TRP A 94 -5.64 3.94 1.98
C TRP A 94 -5.37 5.26 1.30
N GLY A 95 -6.34 6.17 1.32
CA GLY A 95 -6.22 7.49 0.69
C GLY A 95 -7.23 8.47 1.25
N MET A 96 -7.51 9.55 0.51
CA MET A 96 -8.34 10.66 0.99
C MET A 96 -9.73 10.28 1.51
N THR A 97 -10.31 9.19 1.02
CA THR A 97 -11.62 8.69 1.44
C THR A 97 -11.53 7.51 2.42
N GLY A 98 -10.35 7.26 3.00
CA GLY A 98 -10.07 6.11 3.86
C GLY A 98 -9.64 4.87 3.08
N ALA A 99 -9.90 3.70 3.65
CA ALA A 99 -9.57 2.42 3.06
C ALA A 99 -10.38 2.14 1.79
N LYS A 100 -9.72 1.60 0.78
CA LYS A 100 -10.29 1.15 -0.49
C LYS A 100 -9.90 -0.30 -0.69
N GLU A 101 -10.89 -1.18 -0.83
CA GLU A 101 -10.71 -2.58 -1.19
C GLU A 101 -11.14 -2.79 -2.64
N GLU A 102 -10.30 -3.47 -3.40
CA GLU A 102 -10.48 -3.74 -4.83
C GLU A 102 -10.09 -5.18 -5.14
N LYS A 103 -10.48 -5.66 -6.32
CA LYS A 103 -9.96 -6.91 -6.88
C LYS A 103 -8.74 -6.65 -7.75
N GLY A 104 -7.87 -7.64 -7.88
CA GLY A 104 -6.66 -7.59 -8.72
C GLY A 104 -6.87 -6.96 -10.11
N PRO A 105 -7.90 -7.35 -10.89
CA PRO A 105 -8.17 -6.73 -12.19
C PRO A 105 -8.47 -5.22 -12.15
N GLU A 106 -9.12 -4.73 -11.09
CA GLU A 106 -9.43 -3.30 -10.93
C GLU A 106 -8.16 -2.51 -10.62
N MET A 107 -7.32 -3.03 -9.73
CA MET A 107 -5.99 -2.48 -9.43
C MET A 107 -5.13 -2.41 -10.70
N LEU A 108 -5.03 -3.51 -11.46
CA LEU A 108 -4.22 -3.58 -12.68
C LEU A 108 -4.67 -2.57 -13.73
N LYS A 109 -5.99 -2.38 -13.89
CA LYS A 109 -6.55 -1.37 -14.78
C LYS A 109 -6.17 0.06 -14.37
N GLY A 110 -6.18 0.35 -13.06
CA GLY A 110 -5.72 1.63 -12.52
C GLY A 110 -4.24 1.88 -12.81
N LEU A 111 -3.41 0.85 -12.63
CA LEU A 111 -1.96 0.91 -12.85
C LEU A 111 -1.59 1.10 -14.33
N GLU A 112 -2.30 0.45 -15.26
CA GLU A 112 -2.08 0.63 -16.70
C GLU A 112 -2.28 2.10 -17.12
N GLY A 113 -3.30 2.76 -16.57
CA GLY A 113 -3.54 4.20 -16.77
C GLY A 113 -2.39 5.07 -16.25
N PHE A 114 -1.81 4.73 -15.10
CA PHE A 114 -0.63 5.40 -14.55
C PHE A 114 0.61 5.22 -15.44
N TRP A 115 0.90 3.98 -15.86
CA TRP A 115 2.05 3.68 -16.72
C TRP A 115 1.98 4.37 -18.09
N ALA A 116 0.78 4.54 -18.65
CA ALA A 116 0.58 5.25 -19.91
C ALA A 116 1.03 6.72 -19.86
N ALA A 117 1.02 7.35 -18.68
CA ALA A 117 1.44 8.73 -18.49
C ALA A 117 2.97 8.89 -18.37
N LEU A 118 3.73 7.79 -18.26
CA LEU A 118 5.17 7.81 -17.97
C LEU A 118 5.98 7.45 -19.22
N ALA A 119 7.13 8.09 -19.41
CA ALA A 119 8.10 7.68 -20.42
C ALA A 119 8.82 6.41 -19.95
N GLU A 120 9.34 6.43 -18.72
CA GLU A 120 10.02 5.30 -18.08
C GLU A 120 9.46 5.09 -16.67
N VAL A 121 9.38 3.84 -16.24
CA VAL A 121 9.02 3.47 -14.87
C VAL A 121 9.77 2.20 -14.48
N LYS A 122 10.26 2.13 -13.25
CA LYS A 122 10.93 0.97 -12.67
C LYS A 122 10.48 0.82 -11.23
N LEU A 123 10.21 -0.40 -10.81
CA LEU A 123 10.10 -0.77 -9.41
C LEU A 123 11.36 -1.51 -9.02
N LYS A 124 11.93 -1.14 -7.88
CA LYS A 124 13.08 -1.82 -7.27
C LYS A 124 12.84 -2.08 -5.79
N THR A 125 12.97 -3.33 -5.38
CA THR A 125 12.76 -3.77 -4.00
C THR A 125 14.05 -3.67 -3.21
N GLY A 126 14.00 -2.94 -2.11
CA GLY A 126 15.15 -2.74 -1.21
C GLY A 126 15.24 -3.81 -0.13
N ARG A 127 14.10 -4.21 0.42
CA ARG A 127 14.03 -5.22 1.49
C ARG A 127 12.76 -6.06 1.37
N VAL A 128 12.90 -7.35 1.64
CA VAL A 128 11.78 -8.26 1.84
C VAL A 128 11.93 -8.96 3.19
N ILE A 129 10.93 -8.79 4.06
CA ILE A 129 10.79 -9.57 5.28
C ILE A 129 9.75 -10.67 5.03
N GLN A 130 10.18 -11.93 5.07
CA GLN A 130 9.34 -13.08 4.81
C GLN A 130 8.98 -13.83 6.09
N SER A 131 7.68 -14.05 6.30
CA SER A 131 7.11 -14.87 7.37
C SER A 131 6.08 -15.83 6.77
N ASN A 132 6.46 -17.11 6.60
CA ASN A 132 5.62 -18.13 5.95
C ASN A 132 5.11 -17.69 4.55
N ASP A 133 3.80 -17.55 4.39
CA ASP A 133 3.10 -17.11 3.18
C ASP A 133 2.95 -15.58 3.06
N LEU A 134 3.45 -14.82 4.03
CA LEU A 134 3.49 -13.36 4.00
C LEU A 134 4.89 -12.87 3.59
N ALA A 135 4.94 -11.99 2.60
CA ALA A 135 6.12 -11.19 2.29
C ALA A 135 5.80 -9.69 2.45
N ILE A 136 6.63 -9.00 3.22
CA ILE A 136 6.59 -7.55 3.40
C ILE A 136 7.70 -6.96 2.55
N SER A 137 7.34 -6.31 1.46
CA SER A 137 8.25 -5.80 0.44
C SER A 137 8.32 -4.29 0.49
N GLU A 138 9.45 -3.74 0.94
CA GLU A 138 9.75 -2.30 0.85
C GLU A 138 10.44 -2.02 -0.48
N TRP A 139 9.87 -1.11 -1.24
CA TRP A 139 10.28 -0.83 -2.61
C TRP A 139 10.36 0.67 -2.89
N VAL A 140 11.03 1.00 -3.99
CA VAL A 140 11.04 2.33 -4.59
C VAL A 140 10.61 2.21 -6.04
N VAL A 141 9.61 3.00 -6.42
CA VAL A 141 9.27 3.25 -7.82
C VAL A 141 9.98 4.52 -8.25
N THR A 142 10.80 4.41 -9.29
CA THR A 142 11.36 5.56 -10.00
C THR A 142 10.70 5.69 -11.36
N ALA A 143 10.47 6.92 -11.79
CA ALA A 143 9.86 7.18 -13.08
C ALA A 143 10.38 8.46 -13.72
N THR A 144 10.25 8.52 -15.04
CA THR A 144 10.46 9.73 -15.83
C THR A 144 9.18 10.05 -16.57
N THR A 145 8.64 11.25 -16.38
CA THR A 145 7.45 11.72 -17.11
C THR A 145 7.80 12.06 -18.56
N GLN A 146 6.78 12.23 -19.41
CA GLN A 146 6.96 12.62 -20.82
C GLN A 146 7.69 13.98 -20.97
N ASP A 147 7.51 14.90 -20.01
CA ASP A 147 8.21 16.19 -19.94
C ASP A 147 9.57 16.11 -19.21
N LYS A 148 10.12 14.91 -19.04
CA LYS A 148 11.45 14.61 -18.47
C LYS A 148 11.62 15.01 -16.99
N LYS A 149 10.54 15.06 -16.21
CA LYS A 149 10.65 15.17 -14.75
C LYS A 149 10.90 13.80 -14.15
N THR A 150 11.78 13.77 -13.16
CA THR A 150 12.10 12.54 -12.42
C THR A 150 11.23 12.43 -11.17
N LEU A 151 10.70 11.23 -10.95
CA LEU A 151 9.90 10.87 -9.80
C LEU A 151 10.59 9.72 -9.05
N GLY A 152 10.40 9.70 -7.73
CA GLY A 152 10.92 8.65 -6.87
C GLY A 152 10.11 8.58 -5.59
N VAL A 153 9.36 7.49 -5.41
CA VAL A 153 8.47 7.27 -4.27
C VAL A 153 8.73 5.89 -3.69
N SER A 154 8.73 5.80 -2.36
CA SER A 154 8.83 4.53 -1.65
C SER A 154 7.47 4.09 -1.15
N GLY A 155 7.25 2.78 -1.16
CA GLY A 155 6.08 2.13 -0.59
C GLY A 155 6.48 0.82 0.08
N VAL A 156 5.51 0.26 0.80
CA VAL A 156 5.60 -1.10 1.33
C VAL A 156 4.32 -1.87 1.00
N SER A 157 4.52 -3.08 0.50
CA SER A 157 3.45 -4.03 0.19
C SER A 157 3.51 -5.20 1.16
N LEU A 158 2.41 -5.44 1.89
CA LEU A 158 2.19 -6.69 2.63
C LEU A 158 1.43 -7.64 1.70
N MET A 159 2.10 -8.69 1.24
CA MET A 159 1.57 -9.62 0.25
C MET A 159 1.42 -11.00 0.88
N TRP A 160 0.20 -11.52 0.89
CA TRP A 160 -0.08 -12.90 1.24
C TRP A 160 -0.14 -13.75 -0.03
N PHE A 161 0.51 -14.90 -0.01
CA PHE A 161 0.68 -15.80 -1.14
C PHE A 161 -0.18 -17.05 -1.02
N ALA A 162 -0.57 -17.59 -2.18
CA ALA A 162 -1.08 -18.95 -2.31
C ALA A 162 0.10 -19.94 -2.45
N ASP A 163 -0.18 -21.24 -2.29
CA ASP A 163 0.83 -22.31 -2.36
C ASP A 163 1.55 -22.38 -3.72
N ASP A 164 0.94 -21.83 -4.78
CA ASP A 164 1.50 -21.75 -6.13
C ASP A 164 2.40 -20.52 -6.36
N GLY A 165 2.61 -19.69 -5.34
CA GLY A 165 3.46 -18.50 -5.43
C GLY A 165 2.80 -17.25 -5.98
N ARG A 166 1.48 -17.27 -6.22
CA ARG A 166 0.74 -16.07 -6.62
C ARG A 166 0.19 -15.32 -5.41
N VAL A 167 0.09 -14.01 -5.53
CA VAL A 167 -0.45 -13.12 -4.49
C VAL A 167 -1.97 -13.28 -4.43
N LYS A 168 -2.50 -13.66 -3.27
CA LYS A 168 -3.95 -13.75 -2.98
C LYS A 168 -4.50 -12.49 -2.30
N ARG A 169 -3.62 -11.74 -1.61
CA ARG A 169 -3.97 -10.45 -1.02
C ARG A 169 -2.75 -9.56 -0.97
N GLU A 170 -2.93 -8.29 -1.29
CA GLU A 170 -1.94 -7.25 -1.08
C GLU A 170 -2.56 -6.08 -0.35
N GLN A 171 -1.83 -5.57 0.64
CA GLN A 171 -2.08 -4.28 1.27
C GLN A 171 -0.92 -3.37 0.94
N LEU A 172 -1.23 -2.23 0.30
CA LEU A 172 -0.24 -1.28 -0.15
C LEU A 172 -0.30 0.00 0.69
N TYR A 173 0.85 0.35 1.27
CA TYR A 173 1.09 1.61 1.98
C TYR A 173 2.13 2.43 1.24
N MET A 174 1.72 3.58 0.72
CA MET A 174 2.60 4.58 0.12
C MET A 174 1.95 5.96 0.23
N ASP A 175 2.75 7.01 0.10
CA ASP A 175 2.23 8.38 -0.02
C ASP A 175 2.14 8.77 -1.51
N GLU A 176 0.97 8.61 -2.12
CA GLU A 176 0.77 9.01 -3.52
C GLU A 176 0.87 10.53 -3.71
N GLN A 177 0.58 11.31 -2.65
CA GLN A 177 0.57 12.76 -2.70
C GLN A 177 1.95 13.32 -3.04
N THR A 178 3.03 12.68 -2.56
CA THR A 178 4.41 13.02 -2.91
C THR A 178 4.64 13.03 -4.42
N THR A 179 3.99 12.15 -5.20
CA THR A 179 4.12 12.16 -6.67
C THR A 179 3.62 13.48 -7.28
N GLY A 180 2.46 13.98 -6.82
CA GLY A 180 1.91 15.27 -7.26
C GLY A 180 2.83 16.44 -6.90
N MET A 181 3.39 16.42 -5.69
CA MET A 181 4.34 17.43 -5.21
C MET A 181 5.63 17.44 -6.05
N GLN A 182 6.19 16.27 -6.36
CA GLN A 182 7.38 16.15 -7.24
C GLN A 182 7.11 16.64 -8.67
N MET A 183 5.87 16.54 -9.15
CA MET A 183 5.47 17.06 -10.47
C MET A 183 5.25 18.59 -10.50
N GLY A 184 5.32 19.26 -9.35
CA GLY A 184 5.25 20.72 -9.23
C GLY A 184 3.94 21.26 -8.62
N GLU A 185 3.17 20.44 -7.91
CA GLU A 185 2.09 20.95 -7.05
C GLU A 185 2.68 21.88 -5.99
N LYS A 186 2.30 23.17 -6.02
CA LYS A 186 2.89 24.21 -5.16
C LYS A 186 2.22 24.33 -3.78
N SER A 187 1.25 23.47 -3.47
CA SER A 187 0.46 23.57 -2.23
C SER A 187 1.27 23.19 -0.99
N LEU A 188 2.17 22.21 -1.12
CA LEU A 188 3.00 21.66 -0.04
C LEU A 188 4.37 21.24 -0.56
N ARG A 189 5.37 21.18 0.33
CA ARG A 189 6.68 20.61 0.03
C ARG A 189 6.63 19.11 0.27
N GLY A 190 6.81 18.32 -0.80
CA GLY A 190 6.93 16.87 -0.72
C GLY A 190 8.36 16.38 -0.50
N ARG A 191 8.49 15.08 -0.22
CA ARG A 191 9.81 14.43 -0.17
C ARG A 191 10.45 14.45 -1.55
N ALA A 192 11.75 14.74 -1.59
CA ALA A 192 12.51 14.71 -2.84
C ALA A 192 12.50 13.29 -3.45
N PRO A 193 12.63 13.16 -4.79
CA PRO A 193 12.68 11.86 -5.46
C PRO A 193 13.67 10.90 -4.79
N ILE A 194 13.17 9.75 -4.34
CA ILE A 194 13.98 8.69 -3.74
C ILE A 194 14.67 7.90 -4.87
N SER A 195 15.95 7.60 -4.70
CA SER A 195 16.70 6.77 -5.64
C SER A 195 16.37 5.28 -5.46
N ALA A 196 16.42 4.52 -6.55
CA ALA A 196 16.22 3.08 -6.49
C ALA A 196 17.28 2.39 -5.60
N PRO A 197 16.90 1.37 -4.80
CA PRO A 197 17.87 0.57 -4.07
C PRO A 197 18.77 -0.22 -5.02
N ALA A 198 20.02 -0.46 -4.60
CA ALA A 198 21.01 -1.17 -5.41
C ALA A 198 20.79 -2.69 -5.44
N SER A 199 20.22 -3.25 -4.38
CA SER A 199 19.97 -4.69 -4.21
C SER A 199 18.81 -4.91 -3.25
N THR A 200 18.24 -6.12 -3.29
CA THR A 200 17.21 -6.57 -2.34
C THR A 200 17.85 -7.32 -1.17
N GLU A 201 17.64 -6.83 0.04
CA GLU A 201 17.93 -7.58 1.28
C GLU A 201 16.76 -8.53 1.59
N TRP A 202 17.03 -9.83 1.71
CA TRP A 202 16.05 -10.83 2.10
C TRP A 202 16.25 -11.22 3.56
N VAL A 203 15.21 -11.07 4.38
CA VAL A 203 15.22 -11.43 5.79
C VAL A 203 14.06 -12.39 6.07
N THR A 204 14.36 -13.62 6.44
CA THR A 204 13.35 -14.61 6.84
C THR A 204 13.19 -14.58 8.36
N VAL A 205 11.96 -14.57 8.84
CA VAL A 205 11.65 -14.63 10.27
C VAL A 205 12.15 -15.96 10.85
N GLY A 206 13.05 -15.88 11.85
CA GLY A 206 13.62 -17.05 12.51
C GLY A 206 12.90 -17.48 13.80
N ASN A 207 12.05 -16.64 14.37
CA ASN A 207 11.45 -16.78 15.71
C ASN A 207 12.48 -16.97 16.86
N THR A 208 13.66 -16.39 16.69
CA THR A 208 14.77 -16.41 17.65
C THR A 208 14.43 -15.64 18.93
N ALA A 209 15.22 -15.85 19.99
CA ALA A 209 15.05 -15.11 21.25
C ALA A 209 15.25 -13.60 21.05
N ASP A 210 16.21 -13.20 20.21
CA ASP A 210 16.50 -11.79 19.93
C ASP A 210 15.38 -11.11 19.13
N GLU A 211 14.80 -11.79 18.14
CA GLU A 211 13.63 -11.26 17.40
C GLU A 211 12.43 -11.06 18.33
N LYS A 212 12.16 -12.03 19.22
CA LYS A 212 11.09 -11.90 20.22
C LYS A 212 11.35 -10.75 21.18
N LYS A 213 12.59 -10.59 21.64
CA LYS A 213 13.00 -9.46 22.49
C LYS A 213 12.83 -8.12 21.77
N ASN A 214 13.20 -8.04 20.50
CA ASN A 214 13.01 -6.83 19.69
C ASN A 214 11.51 -6.50 19.56
N VAL A 215 10.65 -7.50 19.32
CA VAL A 215 9.19 -7.33 19.31
C VAL A 215 8.68 -6.77 20.64
N GLU A 216 9.12 -7.31 21.78
CA GLU A 216 8.72 -6.80 23.10
C GLU A 216 9.21 -5.38 23.36
N THR A 217 10.43 -5.03 22.92
CA THR A 217 10.92 -3.64 22.96
C THR A 217 10.01 -2.69 22.19
N ILE A 218 9.57 -3.07 20.98
CA ILE A 218 8.68 -2.22 20.17
C ILE A 218 7.27 -2.14 20.76
N LYS A 219 6.73 -3.24 21.31
CA LYS A 219 5.46 -3.18 22.05
C LYS A 219 5.55 -2.22 23.25
N ALA A 220 6.65 -2.24 23.99
CA ALA A 220 6.88 -1.31 25.08
C ALA A 220 6.98 0.15 24.58
N LEU A 221 7.57 0.38 23.41
CA LEU A 221 7.62 1.69 22.75
C LEU A 221 6.22 2.21 22.42
N TYR A 222 5.34 1.40 21.81
CA TYR A 222 3.94 1.79 21.59
C TYR A 222 3.20 2.03 22.92
N GLY A 223 3.45 1.21 23.95
CA GLY A 223 2.91 1.44 25.29
C GLY A 223 3.35 2.78 25.91
N ALA A 224 4.57 3.25 25.61
CA ALA A 224 5.04 4.57 26.01
C ALA A 224 4.35 5.69 25.20
N LEU A 225 4.11 5.47 23.90
CA LEU A 225 3.35 6.40 23.06
C LEU A 225 1.92 6.61 23.61
N ASP A 226 1.20 5.52 23.86
CA ASP A 226 -0.18 5.57 24.39
C ASP A 226 -0.27 6.27 25.75
N LYS A 227 0.71 6.02 26.63
CA LYS A 227 0.80 6.67 27.95
C LYS A 227 1.37 8.09 27.89
N LYS A 228 1.81 8.54 26.71
CA LYS A 228 2.53 9.81 26.50
C LYS A 228 3.77 9.94 27.38
N ASP A 229 4.41 8.82 27.69
CA ASP A 229 5.62 8.77 28.48
C ASP A 229 6.84 9.11 27.61
N THR A 230 7.07 10.41 27.44
CA THR A 230 8.17 10.94 26.63
C THR A 230 9.55 10.50 27.12
N LYS A 231 9.71 10.18 28.42
CA LYS A 231 10.98 9.73 29.00
C LYS A 231 11.25 8.27 28.66
N ALA A 232 10.25 7.41 28.81
CA ALA A 232 10.35 6.02 28.39
C ALA A 232 10.59 5.92 26.88
N PHE A 233 9.82 6.67 26.08
CA PHE A 233 9.99 6.75 24.62
C PHE A 233 11.42 7.16 24.23
N GLU A 234 11.93 8.26 24.77
CA GLU A 234 13.31 8.72 24.51
C GLU A 234 14.37 7.68 24.91
N GLY A 235 14.17 6.97 26.02
CA GLY A 235 15.10 5.96 26.52
C GLY A 235 15.28 4.76 25.59
N MET A 236 14.28 4.46 24.76
CA MET A 236 14.29 3.36 23.79
C MET A 236 14.96 3.73 22.46
N LEU A 237 15.28 5.02 22.24
CA LEU A 237 15.95 5.47 21.02
C LEU A 237 17.48 5.42 21.17
N ALA A 238 18.17 5.07 20.08
CA ALA A 238 19.60 5.33 19.93
C ALA A 238 19.87 6.83 19.85
N ASP A 239 21.06 7.28 20.25
CA ASP A 239 21.39 8.72 20.30
C ASP A 239 21.29 9.38 18.91
N ASP A 240 21.74 8.67 17.88
CA ASP A 240 21.74 9.05 16.47
C ASP A 240 20.51 8.54 15.70
N ALA A 241 19.45 8.13 16.40
CA ALA A 241 18.26 7.55 15.77
C ALA A 241 17.68 8.43 14.66
N VAL A 242 17.18 7.80 13.59
CA VAL A 242 16.55 8.48 12.46
C VAL A 242 15.09 8.06 12.35
N PHE A 243 14.19 9.05 12.29
CA PHE A 243 12.78 8.85 12.00
C PHE A 243 12.45 9.40 10.61
N SER A 244 11.95 8.52 9.74
CA SER A 244 11.62 8.78 8.34
C SER A 244 10.16 8.43 8.08
N ASP A 245 9.27 9.42 8.20
CA ASP A 245 7.89 9.32 7.72
C ASP A 245 7.86 9.65 6.23
N MET A 246 7.43 8.70 5.39
CA MET A 246 7.45 8.83 3.93
C MET A 246 6.48 9.90 3.42
N ALA A 247 5.46 10.28 4.19
CA ALA A 247 4.57 11.40 3.88
C ALA A 247 5.16 12.77 4.25
N ARG A 248 6.33 12.81 4.90
CA ARG A 248 7.02 14.06 5.29
C ARG A 248 8.20 14.37 4.37
N PRO A 249 8.51 15.66 4.15
CA PRO A 249 9.56 16.06 3.22
C PRO A 249 10.99 15.72 3.68
N GLU A 250 11.22 15.60 4.99
CA GLU A 250 12.55 15.45 5.58
C GLU A 250 12.53 14.45 6.75
N ASP A 251 13.67 13.83 7.01
CA ASP A 251 13.87 12.95 8.16
C ASP A 251 14.15 13.73 9.45
N VAL A 252 13.67 13.21 10.57
CA VAL A 252 14.00 13.72 11.90
C VAL A 252 15.19 12.94 12.45
N LYS A 253 16.32 13.61 12.70
CA LYS A 253 17.58 12.98 13.11
C LYS A 253 17.96 13.33 14.55
N GLY A 254 18.30 12.30 15.31
CA GLY A 254 18.72 12.35 16.71
C GLY A 254 17.56 12.24 17.70
N LYS A 255 17.76 11.47 18.78
CA LYS A 255 16.70 11.14 19.76
C LYS A 255 15.97 12.35 20.32
N ALA A 256 16.68 13.46 20.57
CA ALA A 256 16.10 14.66 21.18
C ALA A 256 15.06 15.31 20.26
N LYS A 257 15.33 15.34 18.94
CA LYS A 257 14.38 15.88 17.95
C LYS A 257 13.20 14.94 17.74
N ILE A 258 13.44 13.63 17.74
CA ILE A 258 12.37 12.63 17.62
C ILE A 258 11.42 12.71 18.83
N LYS A 259 11.97 12.87 20.05
CA LYS A 259 11.17 13.10 21.27
C LYS A 259 10.36 14.40 21.18
N ASP A 260 10.96 15.49 20.73
CA ASP A 260 10.26 16.78 20.56
C ASP A 260 9.12 16.65 19.53
N ASP A 261 9.35 15.94 18.43
CA ASP A 261 8.33 15.65 17.42
C ASP A 261 7.16 14.83 18.00
N PHE A 262 7.48 13.76 18.75
CA PHE A 262 6.47 12.98 19.47
C PHE A 262 5.67 13.84 20.47
N GLY A 263 6.34 14.73 21.20
CA GLY A 263 5.69 15.64 22.14
C GLY A 263 4.74 16.63 21.47
N LYS A 264 5.11 17.16 20.28
CA LYS A 264 4.24 18.01 19.47
C LYS A 264 3.04 17.24 18.94
N PHE A 265 3.27 16.03 18.43
CA PHE A 265 2.21 15.17 17.92
C PHE A 265 1.21 14.79 19.02
N SER A 266 1.68 14.42 20.21
CA SER A 266 0.85 14.12 21.38
C SER A 266 0.00 15.30 21.86
N LYS A 267 0.49 16.54 21.68
CA LYS A 267 -0.29 17.76 21.96
C LYS A 267 -1.31 18.05 20.87
N ALA A 268 -1.00 17.73 19.61
CA ALA A 268 -1.93 17.86 18.50
C ALA A 268 -3.10 16.87 18.60
N PHE A 269 -2.82 15.64 19.04
CA PHE A 269 -3.78 14.55 19.19
C PHE A 269 -3.78 14.01 20.63
N PRO A 270 -4.35 14.73 21.61
CA PRO A 270 -4.33 14.33 23.00
C PRO A 270 -5.24 13.14 23.32
N ASP A 271 -6.10 12.73 22.40
CA ASP A 271 -6.97 11.55 22.51
C ASP A 271 -6.55 10.43 21.56
N LEU A 272 -5.29 10.46 21.08
CA LEU A 272 -4.76 9.44 20.18
C LEU A 272 -4.83 8.04 20.81
N LYS A 273 -5.27 7.07 20.01
CA LYS A 273 -5.27 5.65 20.36
C LYS A 273 -4.66 4.84 19.23
N LEU A 274 -3.66 4.02 19.55
CA LEU A 274 -3.02 3.09 18.62
C LEU A 274 -3.72 1.74 18.62
N GLU A 275 -3.76 1.12 17.45
CA GLU A 275 -4.17 -0.26 17.24
C GLU A 275 -3.14 -0.95 16.35
N THR A 276 -2.51 -2.01 16.86
CA THR A 276 -1.56 -2.82 16.11
C THR A 276 -2.24 -4.09 15.60
N LYS A 277 -2.10 -4.39 14.31
CA LYS A 277 -2.65 -5.60 13.68
C LYS A 277 -1.60 -6.71 13.58
N GLN A 278 -0.45 -6.37 13.00
CA GLN A 278 0.67 -7.29 12.82
C GLN A 278 1.90 -6.73 13.54
N VAL A 279 2.64 -7.58 14.26
CA VAL A 279 3.94 -7.22 14.84
C VAL A 279 4.90 -8.38 14.57
N ILE A 280 5.86 -8.16 13.67
CA ILE A 280 6.72 -9.22 13.13
C ILE A 280 8.18 -8.84 13.37
N GLY A 281 8.91 -9.68 14.13
CA GLY A 281 10.35 -9.55 14.33
C GLY A 281 11.13 -10.43 13.35
N ALA A 282 12.10 -9.85 12.63
CA ALA A 282 12.96 -10.53 11.67
C ALA A 282 14.40 -10.00 11.75
N GLY A 283 15.32 -10.79 12.31
CA GLY A 283 16.65 -10.34 12.68
C GLY A 283 16.63 -9.07 13.53
N LYS A 284 17.22 -7.98 13.00
CA LYS A 284 17.24 -6.65 13.63
C LYS A 284 16.00 -5.80 13.35
N TYR A 285 15.08 -6.28 12.52
CA TYR A 285 13.89 -5.55 12.10
C TYR A 285 12.69 -5.93 12.94
N VAL A 286 11.81 -4.95 13.18
CA VAL A 286 10.45 -5.19 13.63
C VAL A 286 9.51 -4.40 12.72
N VAL A 287 8.55 -5.09 12.10
CA VAL A 287 7.50 -4.45 11.31
C VAL A 287 6.20 -4.42 12.12
N VAL A 288 5.53 -3.26 12.13
CA VAL A 288 4.22 -3.08 12.72
C VAL A 288 3.25 -2.55 11.67
N GLU A 289 2.23 -3.33 11.33
CA GLU A 289 1.05 -2.84 10.60
C GLU A 289 0.03 -2.38 11.64
N GLY A 290 -0.53 -1.18 11.48
CA GLY A 290 -1.48 -0.66 12.43
C GLY A 290 -2.30 0.51 11.92
N SER A 291 -3.07 1.07 12.84
CA SER A 291 -3.80 2.31 12.67
C SER A 291 -3.81 3.10 13.96
N TRP A 292 -4.05 4.40 13.87
CA TRP A 292 -4.37 5.20 15.04
C TRP A 292 -5.60 6.06 14.78
N THR A 293 -6.36 6.32 15.84
CA THR A 293 -7.50 7.24 15.83
C THR A 293 -7.22 8.42 16.73
N GLY A 294 -7.79 9.59 16.44
CA GLY A 294 -7.64 10.74 17.31
C GLY A 294 -8.34 11.98 16.77
N THR A 295 -8.41 13.02 17.59
CA THR A 295 -8.98 14.33 17.24
C THR A 295 -7.86 15.36 17.17
N MET A 296 -7.78 16.11 16.07
CA MET A 296 -6.75 17.16 15.90
C MET A 296 -7.12 18.41 16.72
N GLN A 297 -6.83 18.36 18.02
CA GLN A 297 -7.17 19.39 18.98
C GLN A 297 -6.11 20.50 19.08
N GLY A 298 -4.86 20.20 18.75
CA GLY A 298 -3.75 21.14 18.75
C GLY A 298 -3.22 21.44 17.34
N GLN A 299 -2.30 22.40 17.27
CA GLN A 299 -1.58 22.73 16.05
C GLN A 299 -0.53 21.66 15.73
N LEU A 300 -0.39 21.28 14.46
CA LEU A 300 0.67 20.40 13.97
C LEU A 300 1.43 21.10 12.84
N GLY A 301 2.66 21.56 13.13
CA GLY A 301 3.44 22.35 12.18
C GLY A 301 2.66 23.60 11.71
N PRO A 302 2.43 23.80 10.40
CA PRO A 302 1.64 24.93 9.88
C PRO A 302 0.12 24.73 10.00
N LEU A 303 -0.33 23.52 10.34
CA LEU A 303 -1.75 23.16 10.36
C LEU A 303 -2.37 23.52 11.70
N LYS A 304 -3.35 24.41 11.69
CA LYS A 304 -4.15 24.75 12.87
C LYS A 304 -5.01 23.57 13.29
N ALA A 305 -5.39 23.53 14.57
CA ALA A 305 -6.34 22.55 15.08
C ALA A 305 -7.64 22.58 14.27
N SER A 306 -7.98 21.47 13.63
CA SER A 306 -9.22 21.35 12.85
C SER A 306 -10.41 20.85 13.66
N LYS A 307 -10.15 20.28 14.86
CA LYS A 307 -11.13 19.62 15.73
C LYS A 307 -11.85 18.43 15.08
N LYS A 308 -11.34 17.94 13.94
CA LYS A 308 -11.84 16.73 13.30
C LYS A 308 -11.24 15.49 13.97
N ASN A 309 -12.07 14.46 14.09
CA ASN A 309 -11.65 13.11 14.43
C ASN A 309 -11.43 12.30 13.16
N GLY A 310 -10.46 11.40 13.18
CA GLY A 310 -10.12 10.57 12.03
C GLY A 310 -9.25 9.39 12.42
N THR A 311 -9.04 8.51 11.44
CA THR A 311 -8.21 7.31 11.52
C THR A 311 -7.15 7.37 10.45
N ILE A 312 -5.92 6.95 10.76
CA ILE A 312 -4.81 6.83 9.82
C ILE A 312 -4.24 5.43 9.92
N HIS A 313 -3.91 4.86 8.78
CA HIS A 313 -3.27 3.55 8.67
C HIS A 313 -1.80 3.71 8.34
N PHE A 314 -0.98 2.81 8.87
CA PHE A 314 0.45 2.87 8.68
C PHE A 314 1.11 1.49 8.71
N VAL A 315 2.31 1.44 8.16
CA VAL A 315 3.30 0.40 8.44
C VAL A 315 4.56 1.06 8.95
N ASP A 316 5.00 0.64 10.13
CA ASP A 316 6.26 1.05 10.72
C ASP A 316 7.29 -0.07 10.57
N VAL A 317 8.48 0.28 10.09
CA VAL A 317 9.64 -0.62 10.03
C VAL A 317 10.73 -0.06 10.93
N PHE A 318 10.94 -0.74 12.05
CA PHE A 318 11.97 -0.42 13.02
C PHE A 318 13.24 -1.22 12.72
N GLU A 319 14.38 -0.54 12.74
CA GLU A 319 15.71 -1.16 12.77
C GLU A 319 16.28 -0.97 14.19
N LEU A 320 16.53 -2.08 14.89
CA LEU A 320 17.09 -2.07 16.23
C LEU A 320 18.59 -2.32 16.20
N LYS A 321 19.31 -1.63 17.09
CA LYS A 321 20.73 -1.83 17.37
C LYS A 321 20.91 -1.79 18.88
N ASP A 322 21.54 -2.81 19.44
CA ASP A 322 21.81 -2.92 20.88
C ASP A 322 20.55 -2.75 21.75
N GLY A 323 19.41 -3.27 21.27
CA GLY A 323 18.11 -3.19 21.94
C GLY A 323 17.44 -1.81 21.89
N LYS A 324 17.98 -0.86 21.10
CA LYS A 324 17.42 0.48 20.90
C LYS A 324 17.02 0.70 19.44
N VAL A 325 16.03 1.56 19.21
CA VAL A 325 15.61 1.96 17.87
C VAL A 325 16.68 2.87 17.27
N ALA A 326 17.37 2.38 16.24
CA ALA A 326 18.33 3.15 15.45
C ALA A 326 17.66 3.84 14.26
N LYS A 327 16.62 3.21 13.69
CA LYS A 327 15.83 3.81 12.62
C LYS A 327 14.38 3.39 12.72
N LEU A 328 13.48 4.32 12.42
CA LEU A 328 12.06 4.08 12.20
C LEU A 328 11.70 4.63 10.82
N THR A 329 11.18 3.79 9.95
CA THR A 329 10.56 4.20 8.69
C THR A 329 9.06 4.00 8.79
N THR A 330 8.27 5.06 8.60
CA THR A 330 6.81 5.01 8.62
C THR A 330 6.28 5.21 7.21
N TYR A 331 5.50 4.23 6.75
CA TYR A 331 4.72 4.30 5.53
C TYR A 331 3.29 4.69 5.89
N SER A 332 3.02 5.99 5.79
CA SER A 332 1.69 6.60 5.96
C SER A 332 1.28 7.32 4.67
N ASN A 333 0.03 7.79 4.61
CA ASN A 333 -0.46 8.53 3.45
C ASN A 333 -0.93 9.94 3.83
N GLY A 334 -0.29 10.96 3.24
CA GLY A 334 -0.64 12.36 3.41
C GLY A 334 -2.05 12.71 2.90
N ALA A 335 -2.53 12.02 1.86
CA ALA A 335 -3.89 12.18 1.36
C ALA A 335 -4.93 11.64 2.35
N GLU A 336 -4.69 10.48 2.97
CA GLU A 336 -5.54 9.95 4.05
C GLU A 336 -5.56 10.93 5.23
N PHE A 337 -4.40 11.44 5.64
CA PHE A 337 -4.30 12.47 6.68
C PHE A 337 -5.09 13.72 6.32
N ALA A 338 -4.98 14.22 5.09
CA ALA A 338 -5.72 15.38 4.62
C ALA A 338 -7.24 15.14 4.65
N GLY A 339 -7.69 13.99 4.17
CA GLY A 339 -9.11 13.62 4.17
C GLY A 339 -9.69 13.51 5.57
N ALA A 340 -8.94 12.92 6.50
CA ALA A 340 -9.33 12.73 7.88
C ALA A 340 -9.38 14.06 8.67
N PHE A 341 -8.34 14.89 8.55
CA PHE A 341 -8.13 15.99 9.50
C PHE A 341 -8.25 17.38 8.91
N LEU A 342 -8.15 17.57 7.60
CA LEU A 342 -8.21 18.92 7.01
C LEU A 342 -9.62 19.27 6.55
N PRO A 343 -10.03 20.55 6.63
CA PRO A 343 -11.25 20.98 5.96
C PRO A 343 -11.11 20.73 4.45
N PRO A 344 -12.23 20.44 3.75
CA PRO A 344 -12.18 20.33 2.30
C PRO A 344 -11.63 21.63 1.71
N PRO A 345 -10.87 21.56 0.61
CA PRO A 345 -10.39 22.77 -0.06
C PRO A 345 -11.60 23.65 -0.43
N PRO A 346 -11.48 24.98 -0.33
CA PRO A 346 -12.56 25.87 -0.73
C PRO A 346 -12.97 25.58 -2.17
N ALA A 347 -14.28 25.52 -2.43
CA ALA A 347 -14.79 25.32 -3.77
C ALA A 347 -14.15 26.34 -4.72
N LYS A 348 -13.59 25.87 -5.85
CA LYS A 348 -13.14 26.79 -6.90
C LYS A 348 -14.32 27.69 -7.26
N PRO A 349 -14.14 29.02 -7.35
CA PRO A 349 -15.21 29.90 -7.83
C PRO A 349 -15.73 29.33 -9.14
N ALA A 350 -17.06 29.13 -9.24
CA ALA A 350 -17.68 28.74 -10.49
C ALA A 350 -17.13 29.66 -11.58
N ALA A 351 -16.57 29.06 -12.65
CA ALA A 351 -16.21 29.84 -13.82
C ALA A 351 -17.46 30.62 -14.21
N LYS A 352 -17.39 31.96 -14.17
CA LYS A 352 -18.50 32.81 -14.60
C LYS A 352 -18.92 32.31 -15.98
N GLU A 353 -20.16 31.83 -16.10
CA GLU A 353 -20.75 31.57 -17.41
C GLU A 353 -20.52 32.82 -18.26
N PRO A 354 -20.05 32.68 -19.51
CA PRO A 354 -19.98 33.82 -20.40
C PRO A 354 -21.39 34.38 -20.53
N ALA A 355 -21.52 35.68 -20.24
CA ALA A 355 -22.79 36.39 -20.31
C ALA A 355 -23.45 36.14 -21.68
N LYS A 356 -24.60 35.46 -21.66
CA LYS A 356 -25.54 35.49 -22.77
C LYS A 356 -26.12 36.89 -22.80
N ASP A 357 -25.49 37.78 -23.56
CA ASP A 357 -26.13 38.93 -24.21
C ASP A 357 -25.09 39.73 -25.00
N ALA A 358 -24.89 39.33 -26.26
CA ALA A 358 -24.37 40.22 -27.29
C ALA A 358 -25.22 40.04 -28.54
N LYS A 359 -26.06 41.03 -28.81
CA LYS A 359 -26.86 41.20 -30.02
C LYS A 359 -25.95 41.11 -31.27
N PRO A 360 -26.41 40.53 -32.39
CA PRO A 360 -25.62 40.48 -33.62
C PRO A 360 -25.33 41.90 -34.14
N GLN A 361 -24.05 42.23 -34.36
CA GLN A 361 -23.65 43.41 -35.12
C GLN A 361 -23.86 43.17 -36.62
N PRO A 362 -24.41 44.13 -37.37
CA PRO A 362 -24.56 44.01 -38.82
C PRO A 362 -23.21 44.15 -39.55
N ALA A 363 -23.02 43.30 -40.57
CA ALA A 363 -21.83 43.26 -41.41
C ALA A 363 -21.59 44.60 -42.15
N THR A 364 -20.45 45.22 -41.88
CA THR A 364 -19.92 46.34 -42.67
C THR A 364 -19.35 45.84 -43.99
N LYS A 365 -19.89 46.37 -45.10
CA LYS A 365 -19.43 46.14 -46.47
C LYS A 365 -18.06 46.78 -46.70
N GLU A 366 -17.15 46.02 -47.27
CA GLU A 366 -15.84 46.45 -47.77
C GLU A 366 -16.02 47.28 -49.07
N PRO A 367 -15.36 48.45 -49.23
CA PRO A 367 -15.40 49.20 -50.48
C PRO A 367 -14.37 48.69 -51.49
N ALA A 368 -14.85 48.52 -52.72
CA ALA A 368 -14.10 48.06 -53.89
C ALA A 368 -12.90 48.97 -54.25
N ALA A 369 -11.76 48.33 -54.55
CA ALA A 369 -10.63 48.96 -55.21
C ALA A 369 -10.97 49.35 -56.65
N LYS A 370 -10.70 50.61 -57.01
CA LYS A 370 -10.72 51.09 -58.40
C LYS A 370 -9.30 51.16 -58.94
N LYS A 371 -9.10 50.42 -60.04
CA LYS A 371 -8.08 50.47 -61.12
C LYS A 371 -6.60 50.56 -60.75
#